data_AF-A0A9K3PTD9-F1
#
_entry.id   AF-A0A9K3PTD9-F1
#
_cell.length_a   1.000
_cell.length_b   1.000
_cell.length_c   1.000
_cell.angle_alpha   90.00
_cell.angle_beta   90.00
_cell.angle_gamma   90.00
#
_symmetry.space_group_name_H-M   'P 1'
#
loop_
_entity.id
_entity.type
_entity.pdbx_description
1 polymer ?
#
loop_
_entity_poly.entity_id
_entity_poly.type
_entity_poly.pdbx_seq_one_letter_code
_entity_poly.pdbx_strand_id
1 'polypeptide(L)'
;MAPTLLEVAKEDEDFYSMDGDDSSSSAAAPLLNLRFYPTGGSDEDEDTNTVEKLLFEDIQEDEDVRFVMSGTREKVVKFADDVAEEQDARRDKERSRKELLARIARLTDMLKNAEKAAELEKEKRKKKEKNLLKLAKEMKKRNQKREGDLERMEELEEKKRYLEHHWILAQKELDQEKALRAKTQTETQKEYEQAMKDEKARHLKAQEEQEARLTELKRCHEKQCEELGRELLKQKLEADRLFIELTSKGIDVPRRALFKEKTVSSHPNALPQFFVSILVLMFAVLVTWGYQVDMFTKSGICSPVMPGTEFNGSTNDATFQSPWWAPESYKQEIFSKLCAGQQDENNVLPSTLAWIKDGKMNRITLTVGRKEVLKRKVVKAEILSTKMRLWKRNDLAEEVEAVW
;
A
#
# COMPACT_ATOMS: atom_id res chain seq x y z
N MET A 1 58.15 11.34 55.06
CA MET A 1 57.06 11.27 56.04
C MET A 1 55.76 11.45 55.29
N ALA A 2 54.96 10.39 55.20
CA ALA A 2 53.67 10.33 54.55
C ALA A 2 52.57 10.18 55.61
N PRO A 3 51.34 10.64 55.32
CA PRO A 3 50.14 9.99 55.84
C PRO A 3 49.15 9.68 54.71
N THR A 4 48.83 8.40 54.49
CA THR A 4 47.69 7.62 55.01
C THR A 4 46.33 7.90 54.34
N LEU A 5 45.87 6.84 53.67
CA LEU A 5 44.57 6.55 53.09
C LEU A 5 43.41 6.74 54.08
N LEU A 6 42.30 7.27 53.60
CA LEU A 6 40.98 7.09 54.21
C LEU A 6 40.05 6.44 53.18
N GLU A 7 39.60 5.25 53.54
CA GLU A 7 38.60 4.41 52.89
C GLU A 7 37.20 4.99 53.13
N VAL A 8 36.40 5.16 52.09
CA VAL A 8 34.96 5.44 52.21
C VAL A 8 34.21 4.34 51.48
N ALA A 9 33.43 3.61 52.26
CA ALA A 9 32.56 2.53 51.85
C ALA A 9 31.51 3.02 50.84
N LYS A 10 31.30 2.22 49.79
CA LYS A 10 30.12 2.31 48.92
C LYS A 10 29.00 1.50 49.55
N GLU A 11 27.86 2.14 49.73
CA GLU A 11 26.58 1.49 49.98
C GLU A 11 26.01 1.04 48.63
N ASP A 12 25.74 -0.26 48.53
CA ASP A 12 24.99 -0.88 47.44
C ASP A 12 23.49 -0.65 47.73
N GLU A 13 22.82 0.10 46.85
CA GLU A 13 21.35 0.15 46.84
C GLU A 13 20.81 -0.92 45.90
N ASP A 14 20.12 -1.89 46.50
CA ASP A 14 19.34 -2.94 45.87
C ASP A 14 18.18 -2.34 45.07
N PHE A 15 18.36 -2.23 43.74
CA PHE A 15 17.28 -1.88 42.83
C PHE A 15 16.46 -3.14 42.51
N TYR A 16 15.26 -3.18 43.09
CA TYR A 16 14.20 -4.18 42.85
C TYR A 16 13.97 -4.37 41.34
N SER A 17 14.34 -5.53 40.80
CA SER A 17 13.82 -6.02 39.53
C SER A 17 12.42 -6.57 39.77
N MET A 18 11.40 -5.92 39.21
CA MET A 18 10.11 -6.57 38.99
C MET A 18 10.26 -7.46 37.75
N ASP A 19 10.42 -8.76 38.00
CA ASP A 19 10.10 -9.80 37.04
C ASP A 19 8.61 -9.71 36.73
N GLY A 20 8.30 -9.21 35.53
CA GLY A 20 6.96 -9.28 34.95
C GLY A 20 6.82 -10.61 34.22
N ASP A 21 6.02 -11.49 34.81
CA ASP A 21 5.69 -12.82 34.31
C ASP A 21 5.28 -12.83 32.82
N ASP A 22 6.14 -13.42 31.99
CA ASP A 22 5.81 -13.93 30.67
C ASP A 22 4.86 -15.13 30.81
N SER A 23 3.56 -14.85 30.70
CA SER A 23 2.52 -15.87 30.55
C SER A 23 1.75 -15.70 29.23
N SER A 24 2.23 -16.47 28.24
CA SER A 24 1.43 -17.18 27.25
C SER A 24 0.35 -16.40 26.45
N SER A 25 0.63 -16.15 25.17
CA SER A 25 -0.18 -16.77 24.11
C SER A 25 0.61 -16.85 22.79
N SER A 26 1.08 -18.06 22.51
CA SER A 26 1.53 -18.50 21.20
C SER A 26 0.31 -18.54 20.27
N ALA A 27 0.09 -17.47 19.52
CA ALA A 27 -0.76 -17.48 18.33
C ALA A 27 0.18 -17.58 17.13
N ALA A 28 0.23 -18.78 16.55
CA ALA A 28 0.97 -19.09 15.35
C ALA A 28 0.69 -18.05 14.25
N ALA A 29 1.75 -17.44 13.73
CA ALA A 29 1.70 -16.64 12.52
C ALA A 29 1.14 -17.51 11.37
N PRO A 30 0.08 -17.09 10.67
CA PRO A 30 -0.34 -17.80 9.48
C PRO A 30 0.73 -17.59 8.40
N LEU A 31 1.40 -18.67 8.04
CA LEU A 31 2.24 -18.76 6.85
C LEU A 31 1.41 -18.28 5.65
N LEU A 32 1.76 -17.12 5.12
CA LEU A 32 1.29 -16.62 3.84
C LEU A 32 1.71 -17.61 2.76
N ASN A 33 0.78 -18.50 2.43
CA ASN A 33 0.88 -19.41 1.31
C ASN A 33 0.68 -18.55 0.03
N LEU A 34 1.79 -17.97 -0.46
CA LEU A 34 1.86 -17.32 -1.76
C LEU A 34 1.62 -18.37 -2.86
N ARG A 35 0.34 -18.66 -3.13
CA ARG A 35 -0.09 -19.31 -4.36
C ARG A 35 0.04 -18.29 -5.48
N PHE A 36 1.11 -18.44 -6.27
CA PHE A 36 1.19 -17.88 -7.60
C PHE A 36 0.05 -18.50 -8.44
N TYR A 37 -0.97 -17.70 -8.74
CA TYR A 37 -1.86 -18.02 -9.84
C TYR A 37 -1.12 -17.73 -11.14
N PRO A 38 -0.99 -18.69 -12.07
CA PRO A 38 -0.55 -18.37 -13.41
C PRO A 38 -1.63 -17.48 -14.02
N THR A 39 -1.28 -16.22 -14.29
CA THR A 39 -2.05 -15.37 -15.20
C THR A 39 -2.09 -16.08 -16.55
N GLY A 40 -3.25 -16.67 -16.83
CA GLY A 40 -3.60 -17.23 -18.12
C GLY A 40 -3.43 -16.18 -19.21
N GLY A 41 -3.03 -16.69 -20.38
CA GLY A 41 -2.83 -15.91 -21.58
C GLY A 41 -4.02 -15.02 -21.90
N SER A 42 -3.73 -13.76 -22.14
CA SER A 42 -4.50 -12.93 -23.04
C SER A 42 -3.86 -13.06 -24.41
N ASP A 43 -4.62 -13.67 -25.31
CA ASP A 43 -4.46 -13.56 -26.75
C ASP A 43 -4.38 -12.07 -27.11
N GLU A 44 -3.21 -11.63 -27.53
CA GLU A 44 -3.06 -10.43 -28.38
C GLU A 44 -2.41 -10.91 -29.67
N ASP A 45 -3.28 -11.45 -30.53
CA ASP A 45 -3.15 -11.34 -31.97
C ASP A 45 -3.26 -9.85 -32.32
N GLU A 46 -2.13 -9.16 -32.51
CA GLU A 46 -2.14 -7.87 -33.22
C GLU A 46 -0.82 -7.63 -33.97
N ASP A 47 -0.89 -7.88 -35.28
CA ASP A 47 -0.26 -7.11 -36.35
C ASP A 47 1.25 -6.78 -36.27
N THR A 48 2.08 -7.73 -36.71
CA THR A 48 3.40 -7.42 -37.30
C THR A 48 3.55 -8.10 -38.65
N ASN A 49 2.67 -7.75 -39.60
CA ASN A 49 2.75 -8.24 -40.98
C ASN A 49 2.84 -7.06 -41.95
N THR A 50 3.93 -6.28 -41.95
CA THR A 50 4.15 -5.28 -43.01
C THR A 50 5.57 -4.74 -43.26
N VAL A 51 6.67 -5.36 -42.80
CA VAL A 51 8.02 -4.77 -43.07
C VAL A 51 9.08 -5.73 -43.66
N GLU A 52 8.90 -7.04 -43.65
CA GLU A 52 9.85 -7.95 -44.33
C GLU A 52 9.45 -8.23 -45.80
N LYS A 53 9.59 -7.22 -46.68
CA LYS A 53 9.50 -7.45 -48.13
C LYS A 53 10.45 -6.63 -49.01
N LEU A 54 11.49 -6.02 -48.43
CA LEU A 54 12.41 -5.15 -49.17
C LEU A 54 13.91 -5.40 -48.94
N LEU A 55 14.32 -6.59 -48.53
CA LEU A 55 15.75 -6.95 -48.47
C LEU A 55 15.98 -8.34 -49.11
N PHE A 56 15.77 -8.39 -50.42
CA PHE A 56 16.33 -9.42 -51.31
C PHE A 56 16.89 -8.70 -52.53
N GLU A 57 17.93 -7.89 -52.30
CA GLU A 57 18.81 -7.40 -53.37
C GLU A 57 20.11 -8.22 -53.32
N ASP A 58 20.33 -8.95 -54.40
CA ASP A 58 21.62 -9.22 -55.04
C ASP A 58 22.78 -9.68 -54.16
N ILE A 59 22.80 -10.98 -53.85
CA ILE A 59 24.08 -11.68 -53.63
C ILE A 59 24.60 -12.09 -55.01
N GLN A 60 25.43 -11.21 -55.57
CA GLN A 60 26.38 -11.48 -56.65
C GLN A 60 27.11 -12.80 -56.37
N GLU A 61 26.84 -13.81 -57.20
CA GLU A 61 27.62 -15.03 -57.28
C GLU A 61 28.90 -14.75 -58.09
N ASP A 62 29.88 -14.11 -57.47
CA ASP A 62 31.25 -14.04 -58.01
C ASP A 62 32.18 -14.77 -57.02
N GLU A 63 32.55 -16.01 -57.35
CA GLU A 63 33.91 -16.52 -57.17
C GLU A 63 34.05 -17.91 -57.83
N ASP A 64 34.54 -17.89 -59.07
CA ASP A 64 35.06 -19.05 -59.79
C ASP A 64 36.30 -19.61 -59.06
N VAL A 65 36.09 -20.50 -58.11
CA VAL A 65 37.19 -21.31 -57.53
C VAL A 65 37.61 -22.36 -58.58
N ARG A 66 38.54 -21.98 -59.45
CA ARG A 66 39.27 -22.89 -60.36
C ARG A 66 39.98 -23.97 -59.54
N PHE A 67 39.39 -25.15 -59.51
CA PHE A 67 40.02 -26.35 -58.96
C PHE A 67 41.12 -26.83 -59.93
N VAL A 68 42.37 -26.48 -59.65
CA VAL A 68 43.55 -26.98 -60.37
C VAL A 68 43.74 -28.46 -60.01
N MET A 69 43.27 -29.37 -60.86
CA MET A 69 43.60 -30.79 -60.74
C MET A 69 45.07 -31.01 -61.12
N SER A 70 45.92 -31.12 -60.10
CA SER A 70 47.33 -31.46 -60.24
C SER A 70 47.50 -32.95 -60.58
N GLY A 71 48.09 -33.20 -61.76
CA GLY A 71 49.02 -34.31 -62.00
C GLY A 71 48.44 -35.71 -62.16
N THR A 72 47.82 -36.01 -63.31
CA THR A 72 47.73 -37.40 -63.79
C THR A 72 49.09 -37.87 -64.28
N ARG A 73 49.75 -38.76 -63.52
CA ARG A 73 50.95 -39.48 -63.95
C ARG A 73 50.61 -40.39 -65.13
N GLU A 74 51.14 -40.06 -66.30
CA GLU A 74 51.08 -40.85 -67.52
C GLU A 74 51.88 -42.15 -67.34
N LYS A 75 51.17 -43.26 -67.09
CA LYS A 75 51.77 -44.60 -67.15
C LYS A 75 51.78 -45.05 -68.61
N VAL A 76 52.95 -44.94 -69.24
CA VAL A 76 53.23 -45.53 -70.56
C VAL A 76 53.12 -47.05 -70.45
N VAL A 77 52.05 -47.62 -71.02
CA VAL A 77 51.87 -49.06 -71.18
C VAL A 77 52.73 -49.50 -72.37
N LYS A 78 53.79 -50.26 -72.12
CA LYS A 78 54.56 -50.94 -73.16
C LYS A 78 53.76 -52.15 -73.63
N PHE A 79 53.35 -52.15 -74.89
CA PHE A 79 52.79 -53.33 -75.55
C PHE A 79 53.92 -54.35 -75.78
N ALA A 80 53.68 -55.60 -75.41
CA ALA A 80 54.61 -56.70 -75.62
C ALA A 80 54.56 -57.18 -77.09
N ASP A 81 55.70 -57.69 -77.55
CA ASP A 81 56.04 -58.01 -78.95
C ASP A 81 55.04 -58.93 -79.70
N ASP A 82 54.70 -58.49 -80.92
CA ASP A 82 53.70 -59.05 -81.86
C ASP A 82 54.10 -60.38 -82.54
N VAL A 83 55.25 -60.99 -82.21
CA VAL A 83 55.80 -62.10 -83.00
C VAL A 83 55.20 -63.46 -82.61
N ALA A 84 54.66 -63.59 -81.39
CA ALA A 84 54.03 -64.84 -80.93
C ALA A 84 52.57 -65.02 -81.40
N GLU A 85 51.89 -63.93 -81.78
CA GLU A 85 50.46 -63.97 -82.18
C GLU A 85 50.28 -64.34 -83.66
N GLU A 86 51.33 -64.18 -84.49
CA GLU A 86 51.29 -64.43 -85.93
C GLU A 86 51.30 -65.92 -86.33
N GLN A 87 51.79 -66.82 -85.48
CA GLN A 87 51.84 -68.27 -85.77
C GLN A 87 50.56 -69.02 -85.37
N ASP A 88 49.80 -68.55 -84.38
CA ASP A 88 48.51 -69.17 -84.00
C ASP A 88 47.39 -68.79 -84.99
N ALA A 89 47.48 -67.63 -85.64
CA ALA A 89 46.49 -67.16 -86.62
C ALA A 89 46.39 -68.02 -87.91
N ARG A 90 47.36 -68.90 -88.19
CA ARG A 90 47.41 -69.70 -89.42
C ARG A 90 46.75 -71.08 -89.34
N ARG A 91 46.46 -71.63 -88.14
CA ARG A 91 45.90 -72.99 -88.00
C ARG A 91 44.40 -73.06 -87.76
N ASP A 92 43.71 -71.95 -87.48
CA ASP A 92 42.28 -71.99 -87.12
C ASP A 92 41.53 -70.70 -87.53
N LYS A 93 41.48 -70.39 -88.84
CA LYS A 93 40.93 -69.12 -89.38
C LYS A 93 39.48 -68.81 -88.97
N GLU A 94 38.65 -69.83 -88.74
CA GLU A 94 37.24 -69.64 -88.33
C GLU A 94 37.01 -69.73 -86.82
N ARG A 95 37.84 -70.51 -86.10
CA ARG A 95 37.79 -70.62 -84.63
C ARG A 95 38.36 -69.36 -83.96
N SER A 96 39.44 -68.83 -84.52
CA SER A 96 40.05 -67.55 -84.15
C SER A 96 39.09 -66.36 -84.32
N ARG A 97 38.34 -66.31 -85.44
CA ARG A 97 37.36 -65.21 -85.67
C ARG A 97 36.20 -65.23 -84.66
N LYS A 98 35.64 -66.41 -84.36
CA LYS A 98 34.54 -66.53 -83.37
C LYS A 98 35.02 -66.20 -81.95
N GLU A 99 36.23 -66.62 -81.59
CA GLU A 99 36.83 -66.31 -80.29
C GLU A 99 37.16 -64.82 -80.15
N LEU A 100 37.69 -64.19 -81.21
CA LEU A 100 37.89 -62.73 -81.26
C LEU A 100 36.57 -61.97 -81.13
N LEU A 101 35.51 -62.36 -81.84
CA LEU A 101 34.19 -61.74 -81.70
C LEU A 101 33.61 -61.94 -80.29
N ALA A 102 33.75 -63.12 -79.69
CA ALA A 102 33.33 -63.37 -78.31
C ALA A 102 34.16 -62.58 -77.28
N ARG A 103 35.44 -62.34 -77.55
CA ARG A 103 36.32 -61.49 -76.73
C ARG A 103 35.97 -60.02 -76.87
N ILE A 104 35.71 -59.53 -78.09
CA ILE A 104 35.23 -58.18 -78.36
C ILE A 104 33.87 -57.95 -77.68
N ALA A 105 32.95 -58.91 -77.75
CA ALA A 105 31.66 -58.82 -77.06
C ALA A 105 31.84 -58.72 -75.54
N ARG A 106 32.67 -59.58 -74.93
CA ARG A 106 32.99 -59.52 -73.49
C ARG A 106 33.66 -58.20 -73.09
N LEU A 107 34.62 -57.71 -73.88
CA LEU A 107 35.28 -56.42 -73.63
C LEU A 107 34.30 -55.26 -73.75
N THR A 108 33.38 -55.32 -74.69
CA THR A 108 32.31 -54.33 -74.88
C THR A 108 31.34 -54.34 -73.71
N ASP A 109 30.95 -55.52 -73.22
CA ASP A 109 30.09 -55.65 -72.04
C ASP A 109 30.80 -55.15 -70.77
N MET A 110 32.09 -55.43 -70.61
CA MET A 110 32.89 -54.87 -69.51
C MET A 110 33.01 -53.35 -69.60
N LEU A 111 33.22 -52.79 -70.79
CA LEU A 111 33.23 -51.34 -71.02
C LEU A 111 31.87 -50.72 -70.65
N LYS A 112 30.77 -51.28 -71.15
CA LYS A 112 29.41 -50.82 -70.81
C LYS A 112 29.12 -50.91 -69.30
N ASN A 113 29.57 -51.97 -68.63
CA ASN A 113 29.43 -52.10 -67.19
C ASN A 113 30.29 -51.08 -66.42
N ALA A 114 31.51 -50.81 -66.89
CA ALA A 114 32.38 -49.79 -66.31
C ALA A 114 31.80 -48.37 -66.51
N GLU A 115 31.24 -48.07 -67.68
CA GLU A 115 30.52 -46.81 -67.96
C GLU A 115 29.33 -46.64 -67.01
N LYS A 116 28.47 -47.66 -66.88
CA LYS A 116 27.36 -47.65 -65.92
C LYS A 116 27.82 -47.48 -64.48
N ALA A 117 28.91 -48.14 -64.08
CA ALA A 117 29.48 -47.99 -62.74
C ALA A 117 29.99 -46.56 -62.51
N ALA A 118 30.66 -45.95 -63.49
CA ALA A 118 31.12 -44.57 -63.43
C ALA A 118 29.95 -43.57 -63.38
N GLU A 119 28.85 -43.81 -64.10
CA GLU A 119 27.64 -43.00 -64.02
C GLU A 119 26.99 -43.07 -62.62
N LEU A 120 26.82 -44.28 -62.08
CA LEU A 120 26.30 -44.46 -60.72
C LEU A 120 27.20 -43.81 -59.66
N GLU A 121 28.52 -43.83 -59.86
CA GLU A 121 29.45 -43.14 -58.97
C GLU A 121 29.30 -41.62 -59.07
N LYS A 122 29.20 -41.07 -60.29
CA LYS A 122 28.92 -39.64 -60.52
C LYS A 122 27.62 -39.22 -59.83
N GLU A 123 26.57 -40.02 -59.93
CA GLU A 123 25.31 -39.75 -59.21
C GLU A 123 25.46 -39.78 -57.70
N LYS A 124 26.20 -40.77 -57.15
CA LYS A 124 26.50 -40.83 -55.72
C LYS A 124 27.29 -39.61 -55.26
N ARG A 125 28.27 -39.15 -56.05
CA ARG A 125 29.04 -37.93 -55.77
C ARG A 125 28.14 -36.69 -55.79
N LYS A 126 27.31 -36.53 -56.81
CA LYS A 126 26.31 -35.43 -56.88
C LYS A 126 25.34 -35.44 -55.70
N LYS A 127 24.88 -36.61 -55.25
CA LYS A 127 24.01 -36.75 -54.06
C LYS A 127 24.74 -36.33 -52.78
N LYS A 128 26.00 -36.75 -52.60
CA LYS A 128 26.83 -36.33 -51.46
C LYS A 128 27.07 -34.83 -51.45
N GLU A 129 27.40 -34.25 -52.60
CA GLU A 129 27.62 -32.81 -52.76
C GLU A 129 26.35 -32.00 -52.44
N LYS A 130 25.19 -32.41 -52.95
CA LYS A 130 23.90 -31.81 -52.58
C LYS A 130 23.61 -31.88 -51.08
N ASN A 131 23.95 -33.01 -50.43
CA ASN A 131 23.77 -33.16 -48.99
C ASN A 131 24.73 -32.27 -48.19
N LEU A 132 26.00 -32.15 -48.61
CA LEU A 132 26.97 -31.24 -48.00
C LEU A 132 26.53 -29.77 -48.13
N LEU A 133 25.99 -29.39 -49.30
CA LEU A 133 25.51 -28.03 -49.53
C LEU A 133 24.25 -27.72 -48.69
N LYS A 134 23.36 -28.68 -48.50
CA LYS A 134 22.23 -28.56 -47.56
C LYS A 134 22.71 -28.38 -46.12
N LEU A 135 23.69 -29.18 -45.69
CA LEU A 135 24.27 -29.08 -44.35
C LEU A 135 24.94 -27.71 -44.13
N ALA A 136 25.69 -27.21 -45.10
CA ALA A 136 26.32 -25.90 -45.04
C ALA A 136 25.27 -24.77 -44.92
N LYS A 137 24.18 -24.84 -45.70
CA LYS A 137 23.07 -23.89 -45.61
C LYS A 137 22.37 -23.94 -44.25
N GLU A 138 22.17 -25.15 -43.71
CA GLU A 138 21.57 -25.34 -42.39
C GLU A 138 22.47 -24.77 -41.28
N MET A 139 23.78 -25.01 -41.34
CA MET A 139 24.75 -24.45 -40.39
C MET A 139 24.80 -22.93 -40.47
N LYS A 140 24.76 -22.33 -41.67
CA LYS A 140 24.68 -20.87 -41.84
C LYS A 140 23.42 -20.30 -41.21
N LYS A 141 22.26 -20.93 -41.43
CA LYS A 141 20.99 -20.50 -40.82
C LYS A 141 21.01 -20.60 -39.29
N ARG A 142 21.62 -21.66 -38.74
CA ARG A 142 21.78 -21.82 -37.28
C ARG A 142 22.70 -20.74 -36.69
N ASN A 143 23.79 -20.40 -37.37
CA ASN A 143 24.69 -19.34 -36.91
C ASN A 143 24.03 -17.96 -36.93
N GLN A 144 23.32 -17.61 -38.02
CA GLN A 144 22.56 -16.35 -38.08
C GLN A 144 21.52 -16.25 -36.98
N LYS A 145 20.79 -17.33 -36.70
CA LYS A 145 19.86 -17.37 -35.57
C LYS A 145 20.57 -17.15 -34.23
N ARG A 146 21.73 -17.78 -34.04
CA ARG A 146 22.53 -17.64 -32.82
C ARG A 146 23.05 -16.22 -32.63
N GLU A 147 23.45 -15.53 -33.70
CA GLU A 147 23.85 -14.12 -33.68
C GLU A 147 22.68 -13.22 -33.26
N GLY A 148 21.49 -13.40 -33.87
CA GLY A 148 20.29 -12.66 -33.47
C GLY A 148 19.84 -12.94 -32.03
N ASP A 149 19.99 -14.18 -31.56
CA ASP A 149 19.71 -14.54 -30.16
C ASP A 149 20.73 -13.88 -29.19
N LEU A 150 21.99 -13.70 -29.59
CA LEU A 150 23.01 -13.00 -28.81
C LEU A 150 22.73 -11.49 -28.70
N GLU A 151 22.37 -10.83 -29.81
CA GLU A 151 22.00 -9.40 -29.82
C GLU A 151 20.77 -9.15 -28.93
N ARG A 152 19.77 -10.02 -28.99
CA ARG A 152 18.59 -9.94 -28.11
C ARG A 152 18.96 -10.12 -26.64
N MET A 153 19.90 -11.01 -26.34
CA MET A 153 20.38 -11.20 -24.96
C MET A 153 21.13 -9.97 -24.45
N GLU A 154 21.95 -9.33 -25.29
CA GLU A 154 22.65 -8.08 -24.95
C GLU A 154 21.65 -6.94 -24.68
N GLU A 155 20.63 -6.77 -25.52
CA GLU A 155 19.57 -5.77 -25.32
C GLU A 155 18.83 -5.99 -23.99
N LEU A 156 18.55 -7.23 -23.62
CA LEU A 156 17.91 -7.58 -22.34
C LEU A 156 18.83 -7.28 -21.15
N GLU A 157 20.13 -7.48 -21.28
CA GLU A 157 21.10 -7.11 -20.24
C GLU A 157 21.17 -5.59 -20.05
N GLU A 158 21.16 -4.80 -21.12
CA GLU A 158 21.12 -3.34 -21.04
C GLU A 158 19.84 -2.85 -20.36
N LYS A 159 18.68 -3.39 -20.76
CA LYS A 159 17.38 -3.10 -20.11
C LYS A 159 17.40 -3.47 -18.63
N LYS A 160 18.01 -4.60 -18.27
CA LYS A 160 18.17 -5.01 -16.88
C LYS A 160 19.03 -4.00 -16.10
N ARG A 161 20.18 -3.59 -16.63
CA ARG A 161 21.05 -2.57 -15.99
C ARG A 161 20.34 -1.23 -15.83
N TYR A 162 19.55 -0.82 -16.82
CA TYR A 162 18.75 0.40 -16.76
C TYR A 162 17.70 0.33 -15.64
N LEU A 163 16.97 -0.78 -15.53
CA LEU A 163 15.98 -0.99 -14.47
C LEU A 163 16.62 -1.04 -13.09
N GLU A 164 17.77 -1.71 -12.94
CA GLU A 164 18.54 -1.74 -11.69
C GLU A 164 18.98 -0.33 -11.27
N HIS A 165 19.48 0.48 -12.20
CA HIS A 165 19.86 1.87 -11.94
C HIS A 165 18.66 2.71 -11.48
N HIS A 166 17.52 2.61 -12.17
CA HIS A 166 16.29 3.33 -11.79
C HIS A 166 15.75 2.88 -10.43
N TRP A 167 15.83 1.58 -10.14
CA TRP A 167 15.43 1.06 -8.83
C TRP A 167 16.31 1.61 -7.70
N ILE A 168 17.63 1.70 -7.91
CA ILE A 168 18.56 2.31 -6.94
C ILE A 168 18.24 3.80 -6.71
N LEU A 169 17.91 4.54 -7.77
CA LEU A 169 17.52 5.96 -7.64
C LEU A 169 16.21 6.12 -6.85
N ALA A 170 15.18 5.32 -7.17
CA ALA A 170 13.92 5.33 -6.45
C ALA A 170 14.10 4.97 -4.97
N GLN A 171 14.99 4.03 -4.65
CA GLN A 171 15.34 3.68 -3.28
C GLN A 171 16.01 4.84 -2.54
N LYS A 172 16.93 5.57 -3.18
CA LYS A 172 17.57 6.76 -2.60
C LYS A 172 16.58 7.88 -2.33
N GLU A 173 15.62 8.12 -3.24
CA GLU A 173 14.56 9.12 -3.05
C GLU A 173 13.65 8.74 -1.87
N LEU A 174 13.29 7.46 -1.74
CA LEU A 174 12.51 6.96 -0.61
C LEU A 174 13.25 7.15 0.72
N ASP A 175 14.54 6.88 0.76
CA ASP A 175 15.34 7.04 1.99
C ASP A 175 15.54 8.52 2.35
N GLN A 176 15.66 9.41 1.37
CA GLN A 176 15.63 10.86 1.59
C GLN A 176 14.29 11.34 2.15
N GLU A 177 13.17 10.85 1.60
CA GLU A 177 11.84 11.20 2.10
C GLU A 177 11.62 10.71 3.53
N LYS A 178 12.07 9.49 3.86
CA LYS A 178 12.04 8.97 5.24
C LYS A 178 12.85 9.85 6.20
N ALA A 179 14.05 10.28 5.79
CA ALA A 179 14.89 11.15 6.60
C ALA A 179 14.23 12.53 6.84
N LEU A 180 13.60 13.10 5.80
CA LEU A 180 12.85 14.36 5.93
C LEU A 180 11.64 14.21 6.86
N ARG A 181 10.84 13.14 6.71
CA ARG A 181 9.70 12.87 7.59
C ARG A 181 10.12 12.71 9.05
N ALA A 182 11.20 11.96 9.31
CA ALA A 182 11.75 11.82 10.65
C ALA A 182 12.19 13.17 11.24
N LYS A 183 12.86 14.01 10.44
CA LYS A 183 13.26 15.35 10.86
C LYS A 183 12.05 16.22 11.21
N THR A 184 11.04 16.28 10.35
CA THR A 184 9.79 17.02 10.61
C THR A 184 9.08 16.51 11.85
N GLN A 185 9.03 15.20 12.08
CA GLN A 185 8.45 14.63 13.29
C GLN A 185 9.21 15.07 14.56
N THR A 186 10.54 15.11 14.52
CA THR A 186 11.32 15.59 15.67
C THR A 186 11.18 17.10 15.90
N GLU A 187 11.03 17.90 14.84
CA GLU A 187 10.81 19.35 14.94
C GLU A 187 9.43 19.66 15.51
N THR A 188 8.38 19.02 14.99
CA THR A 188 7.00 19.15 15.52
C THR A 188 6.89 18.69 16.97
N GLN A 189 7.58 17.62 17.36
CA GLN A 189 7.63 17.19 18.76
C GLN A 189 8.31 18.24 19.66
N LYS A 190 9.43 18.84 19.21
CA LYS A 190 10.11 19.91 19.96
C LYS A 190 9.24 21.16 20.08
N GLU A 191 8.54 21.55 19.02
CA GLU A 191 7.60 22.67 19.03
C GLU A 191 6.46 22.43 20.01
N TYR A 192 5.90 21.21 20.02
CA TYR A 192 4.87 20.81 20.96
C TYR A 192 5.36 20.86 22.41
N GLU A 193 6.53 20.29 22.70
CA GLU A 193 7.13 20.33 24.04
C GLU A 193 7.40 21.77 24.50
N GLN A 194 7.85 22.65 23.59
CA GLN A 194 8.04 24.06 23.87
C GLN A 194 6.71 24.78 24.15
N ALA A 195 5.69 24.54 23.33
CA ALA A 195 4.36 25.11 23.54
C ALA A 195 3.76 24.68 24.89
N MET A 196 3.92 23.42 25.27
CA MET A 196 3.49 22.91 26.58
C MET A 196 4.25 23.54 27.75
N LYS A 197 5.55 23.83 27.60
CA LYS A 197 6.33 24.57 28.61
C LYS A 197 5.84 26.01 28.74
N ASP A 198 5.60 26.68 27.64
CA ASP A 198 5.11 28.07 27.61
C ASP A 198 3.70 28.17 28.21
N GLU A 199 2.82 27.21 27.91
CA GLU A 199 1.47 27.14 28.49
C GLU A 199 1.52 26.93 30.01
N LYS A 200 2.35 25.99 30.49
CA LYS A 200 2.56 25.78 31.94
C LYS A 200 3.07 27.04 32.62
N ALA A 201 4.01 27.77 32.00
CA ALA A 201 4.52 29.02 32.54
C ALA A 201 3.43 30.10 32.61
N ARG A 202 2.54 30.19 31.61
CA ARG A 202 1.39 31.10 31.63
C ARG A 202 0.39 30.75 32.74
N HIS A 203 0.10 29.47 32.92
CA HIS A 203 -0.79 29.02 34.00
C HIS A 203 -0.23 29.33 35.38
N LEU A 204 1.07 29.06 35.61
CA LEU A 204 1.72 29.35 36.88
C LEU A 204 1.69 30.85 37.18
N LYS A 205 2.01 31.69 36.19
CA LYS A 205 1.91 33.15 36.34
C LYS A 205 0.48 33.61 36.66
N ALA A 206 -0.52 33.06 35.98
CA ALA A 206 -1.93 33.39 36.25
C ALA A 206 -2.35 32.97 37.67
N GLN A 207 -1.85 31.84 38.16
CA GLN A 207 -2.09 31.38 39.53
C GLN A 207 -1.46 32.34 40.55
N GLU A 208 -0.20 32.73 40.36
CA GLU A 208 0.48 33.70 41.22
C GLU A 208 -0.27 35.04 41.26
N GLU A 209 -0.76 35.53 40.11
CA GLU A 209 -1.57 36.75 40.03
C GLU A 209 -2.91 36.62 40.78
N GLN A 210 -3.56 35.46 40.73
CA GLN A 210 -4.81 35.21 41.47
C GLN A 210 -4.57 35.11 42.98
N GLU A 211 -3.51 34.43 43.41
CA GLU A 211 -3.11 34.36 44.82
C GLU A 211 -2.76 35.75 45.37
N ALA A 212 -2.07 36.58 44.58
CA ALA A 212 -1.81 37.98 44.93
C ALA A 212 -3.11 38.81 45.08
N ARG A 213 -4.09 38.62 44.18
CA ARG A 213 -5.40 39.30 44.31
C ARG A 213 -6.18 38.84 45.54
N LEU A 214 -6.15 37.54 45.85
CA LEU A 214 -6.84 36.99 47.02
C LEU A 214 -6.22 37.50 48.33
N THR A 215 -4.89 37.56 48.41
CA THR A 215 -4.20 38.10 49.59
C THR A 215 -4.50 39.58 49.78
N GLU A 216 -4.52 40.39 48.71
CA GLU A 216 -4.91 41.80 48.78
C GLU A 216 -6.39 41.98 49.19
N LEU A 217 -7.29 41.16 48.65
CA LEU A 217 -8.71 41.20 49.01
C LEU A 217 -8.92 40.85 50.49
N LYS A 218 -8.23 39.83 51.01
CA LYS A 218 -8.25 39.48 52.44
C LYS A 218 -7.76 40.64 53.30
N ARG A 219 -6.65 41.27 52.93
CA ARG A 219 -6.08 42.44 53.63
C ARG A 219 -7.06 43.62 53.65
N CYS A 220 -7.74 43.90 52.54
CA CYS A 220 -8.77 44.94 52.48
C CYS A 220 -9.98 44.60 53.37
N HIS A 221 -10.41 43.34 53.37
CA HIS A 221 -11.51 42.88 54.22
C HIS A 221 -11.17 42.97 55.72
N GLU A 222 -9.96 42.59 56.13
CA GLU A 222 -9.48 42.74 57.50
C GLU A 222 -9.54 44.20 57.96
N LYS A 223 -9.07 45.14 57.13
CA LYS A 223 -9.18 46.58 57.41
C LYS A 223 -10.63 47.05 57.56
N GLN A 224 -11.53 46.60 56.70
CA GLN A 224 -12.97 46.93 56.81
C GLN A 224 -13.58 46.40 58.11
N CYS A 225 -13.23 45.16 58.49
CA CYS A 225 -13.68 44.58 59.75
C CYS A 225 -13.13 45.35 60.97
N GLU A 226 -11.87 45.80 60.93
CA GLU A 226 -11.29 46.64 61.96
C GLU A 226 -11.98 48.02 62.04
N GLU A 227 -12.25 48.66 60.91
CA GLU A 227 -12.96 49.95 60.82
C GLU A 227 -14.38 49.83 61.39
N LEU A 228 -15.15 48.83 60.95
CA LEU A 228 -16.49 48.54 61.48
C LEU A 228 -16.43 48.24 62.99
N GLY A 229 -15.41 47.51 63.45
CA GLY A 229 -15.20 47.26 64.87
C GLY A 229 -14.96 48.54 65.67
N ARG A 230 -14.17 49.48 65.14
CA ARG A 230 -13.93 50.80 65.76
C ARG A 230 -15.20 51.64 65.78
N GLU A 231 -15.96 51.66 64.68
CA GLU A 231 -17.24 52.39 64.59
C GLU A 231 -18.28 51.83 65.57
N LEU A 232 -18.43 50.51 65.66
CA LEU A 232 -19.35 49.85 66.58
C LEU A 232 -18.97 50.15 68.03
N LEU A 233 -17.67 50.12 68.37
CA LEU A 233 -17.18 50.53 69.69
C LEU A 233 -17.52 52.00 69.98
N LYS A 234 -17.29 52.90 69.01
CA LYS A 234 -17.61 54.33 69.15
C LYS A 234 -19.12 54.55 69.38
N GLN A 235 -19.97 53.91 68.59
CA GLN A 235 -21.42 53.96 68.76
C GLN A 235 -21.85 53.41 70.12
N LYS A 236 -21.22 52.35 70.60
CA LYS A 236 -21.50 51.79 71.93
C LYS A 236 -21.14 52.77 73.05
N LEU A 237 -19.97 53.41 72.97
CA LEU A 237 -19.57 54.45 73.93
C LEU A 237 -20.47 55.67 73.88
N GLU A 238 -20.92 56.10 72.69
CA GLU A 238 -21.89 57.18 72.53
C GLU A 238 -23.27 56.80 73.11
N ALA A 239 -23.73 55.58 72.87
CA ALA A 239 -24.97 55.06 73.45
C ALA A 239 -24.88 54.99 74.98
N ASP A 240 -23.76 54.51 75.54
CA ASP A 240 -23.52 54.49 76.99
C ASP A 240 -23.46 55.92 77.56
N ARG A 241 -22.84 56.88 76.84
CA ARG A 241 -22.84 58.31 77.22
C ARG A 241 -24.25 58.89 77.27
N LEU A 242 -25.05 58.67 76.22
CA LEU A 242 -26.45 59.11 76.15
C LEU A 242 -27.31 58.47 77.24
N PHE A 243 -27.07 57.20 77.54
CA PHE A 243 -27.75 56.49 78.62
C PHE A 243 -27.49 57.13 79.99
N ILE A 244 -26.22 57.46 80.29
CA ILE A 244 -25.84 58.16 81.52
C ILE A 244 -26.54 59.53 81.60
N GLU A 245 -26.61 60.27 80.50
CA GLU A 245 -27.26 61.59 80.45
C GLU A 245 -28.80 61.51 80.62
N LEU A 246 -29.44 60.48 80.08
CA LEU A 246 -30.88 60.26 80.27
C LEU A 246 -31.21 59.83 81.71
N THR A 247 -30.37 58.96 82.28
CA THR A 247 -30.51 58.50 83.67
C THR A 247 -30.35 59.66 84.65
N SER A 248 -29.41 60.58 84.41
CA SER A 248 -29.21 61.76 85.26
C SER A 248 -30.37 62.76 85.19
N LYS A 249 -31.16 62.75 84.11
CA LYS A 249 -32.40 63.53 83.96
C LYS A 249 -33.64 62.83 84.55
N GLY A 250 -33.50 61.67 85.19
CA GLY A 250 -34.58 60.94 85.87
C GLY A 250 -35.50 60.15 84.93
N ILE A 251 -35.10 59.93 83.68
CA ILE A 251 -35.87 59.13 82.70
C ILE A 251 -35.28 57.72 82.68
N ASP A 252 -35.98 56.76 83.27
CA ASP A 252 -35.55 55.36 83.31
C ASP A 252 -35.85 54.66 81.97
N VAL A 253 -34.83 54.53 81.11
CA VAL A 253 -34.96 53.89 79.80
C VAL A 253 -34.29 52.51 79.87
N PRO A 254 -35.02 51.40 79.67
CA PRO A 254 -34.41 50.07 79.74
C PRO A 254 -33.41 49.84 78.60
N ARG A 255 -32.17 49.45 78.97
CA ARG A 255 -31.00 49.29 78.09
C ARG A 255 -31.22 48.40 76.85
N ARG A 256 -32.28 47.58 76.82
CA ARG A 256 -32.63 46.68 75.72
C ARG A 256 -33.52 47.30 74.63
N ALA A 257 -34.13 48.47 74.85
CA ALA A 257 -35.04 49.08 73.88
C ALA A 257 -34.33 49.79 72.71
N LEU A 258 -33.05 50.15 72.87
CA LEU A 258 -32.27 50.91 71.87
C LEU A 258 -31.61 50.05 70.80
N PHE A 259 -31.49 48.74 71.00
CA PHE A 259 -30.88 47.81 70.04
C PHE A 259 -31.94 46.90 69.41
N LYS A 260 -32.88 47.47 68.65
CA LYS A 260 -33.68 46.67 67.71
C LYS A 260 -32.82 46.43 66.47
N GLU A 261 -32.17 45.28 66.45
CA GLU A 261 -31.41 44.74 65.32
C GLU A 261 -32.33 44.68 64.09
N LYS A 262 -32.14 45.61 63.16
CA LYS A 262 -32.93 45.71 61.94
C LYS A 262 -32.41 44.64 60.99
N THR A 263 -33.02 43.46 61.03
CA THR A 263 -32.74 42.35 60.10
C THR A 263 -32.83 42.86 58.67
N VAL A 264 -31.69 42.89 57.98
CA VAL A 264 -31.57 43.34 56.59
C VAL A 264 -32.41 42.40 55.73
N SER A 265 -33.52 42.92 55.21
CA SER A 265 -34.39 42.23 54.29
C SER A 265 -33.65 41.93 52.99
N SER A 266 -33.39 40.64 52.77
CA SER A 266 -32.96 40.02 51.51
C SER A 266 -33.60 40.72 50.30
N HIS A 267 -32.77 41.30 49.43
CA HIS A 267 -33.20 41.89 48.17
C HIS A 267 -33.64 40.77 47.19
N PRO A 268 -34.90 40.74 46.72
CA PRO A 268 -35.47 39.63 45.95
C PRO A 268 -35.05 39.57 44.46
N ASN A 269 -34.12 40.42 44.01
CA ASN A 269 -33.87 40.63 42.58
C ASN A 269 -32.77 39.72 41.96
N ALA A 270 -32.11 38.86 42.74
CA ALA A 270 -31.02 38.00 42.23
C ALA A 270 -31.51 36.70 41.56
N LEU A 271 -32.72 36.23 41.89
CA LEU A 271 -33.30 34.99 41.37
C LEU A 271 -33.58 34.99 39.85
N PRO A 272 -34.18 36.03 39.23
CA PRO A 272 -34.54 35.96 37.81
C PRO A 272 -33.32 35.93 36.88
N GLN A 273 -32.21 36.55 37.28
CA GLN A 273 -31.00 36.62 36.45
C GLN A 273 -30.29 35.26 36.33
N PHE A 274 -30.40 34.42 37.37
CA PHE A 274 -29.86 33.06 37.37
C PHE A 274 -30.67 32.10 36.48
N PHE A 275 -31.99 32.26 36.40
CA PHE A 275 -32.82 31.44 35.50
C PHE A 275 -32.57 31.77 34.03
N VAL A 276 -32.36 33.04 33.70
CA VAL A 276 -32.08 33.46 32.32
C VAL A 276 -30.75 32.89 31.83
N SER A 277 -29.69 32.89 32.66
CA SER A 277 -28.40 32.32 32.26
C SER A 277 -28.46 30.81 32.03
N ILE A 278 -29.20 30.07 32.87
CA ILE A 278 -29.42 28.63 32.69
C ILE A 278 -30.19 28.34 31.39
N LEU A 279 -31.25 29.09 31.10
CA LEU A 279 -32.04 28.92 29.88
C LEU A 279 -31.21 29.15 28.61
N VAL A 280 -30.35 30.17 28.60
CA VAL A 280 -29.45 30.45 27.47
C VAL A 280 -28.45 29.31 27.28
N LEU A 281 -27.91 28.76 28.37
CA LEU A 281 -26.94 27.66 28.31
C LEU A 281 -27.60 26.35 27.83
N MET A 282 -28.81 26.05 28.30
CA MET A 282 -29.62 24.92 27.82
C MET A 282 -29.96 25.06 26.33
N PHE A 283 -30.32 26.27 25.87
CA PHE A 283 -30.59 26.52 24.46
C PHE A 283 -29.34 26.37 23.60
N ALA A 284 -28.17 26.86 24.05
CA ALA A 284 -26.90 26.68 23.35
C ALA A 284 -26.49 25.20 23.23
N VAL A 285 -26.73 24.40 24.27
CA VAL A 285 -26.50 22.94 24.24
C VAL A 285 -27.48 22.26 23.29
N LEU A 286 -28.76 22.65 23.28
CA LEU A 286 -29.77 22.11 22.36
C LEU A 286 -29.48 22.45 20.90
N VAL A 287 -29.01 23.67 20.61
CA VAL A 287 -28.63 24.07 19.24
C VAL A 287 -27.37 23.32 18.79
N THR A 288 -26.37 23.15 19.65
CA THR A 288 -25.17 22.37 19.29
C THR A 288 -25.47 20.88 19.13
N TRP A 289 -26.40 20.33 19.91
CA TRP A 289 -26.93 18.97 19.72
C TRP A 289 -27.80 18.86 18.45
N GLY A 290 -28.57 19.89 18.12
CA GLY A 290 -29.46 19.96 16.96
C GLY A 290 -28.74 19.86 15.60
N TYR A 291 -27.46 20.23 15.52
CA TYR A 291 -26.65 20.10 14.31
C TYR A 291 -25.99 18.71 14.14
N GLN A 292 -26.02 17.84 15.15
CA GLN A 292 -25.40 16.51 15.14
C GLN A 292 -26.43 15.35 15.15
N VAL A 293 -27.72 15.66 15.00
CA VAL A 293 -28.82 14.70 15.21
C VAL A 293 -28.80 13.54 14.21
N ASP A 294 -28.17 13.72 13.06
CA ASP A 294 -28.06 12.70 12.02
C ASP A 294 -27.33 11.43 12.50
N MET A 295 -26.39 11.53 13.44
CA MET A 295 -25.68 10.35 13.98
C MET A 295 -26.54 9.51 14.93
N PHE A 296 -27.55 10.10 15.57
CA PHE A 296 -28.39 9.44 16.58
C PHE A 296 -29.77 9.03 16.05
N THR A 297 -30.05 9.22 14.76
CA THR A 297 -31.26 8.64 14.17
C THR A 297 -31.14 7.12 14.14
N LYS A 298 -32.29 6.43 14.11
CA LYS A 298 -32.32 4.97 13.97
C LYS A 298 -31.48 4.51 12.77
N SER A 299 -31.55 5.22 11.63
CA SER A 299 -30.76 4.93 10.44
C SER A 299 -29.25 5.12 10.65
N GLY A 300 -28.82 6.17 11.37
CA GLY A 300 -27.41 6.41 11.68
C GLY A 300 -26.81 5.37 12.65
N ILE A 301 -27.59 4.96 13.65
CA ILE A 301 -27.21 3.93 14.63
C ILE A 301 -27.13 2.55 13.97
N CYS A 302 -28.00 2.29 13.00
CA CYS A 302 -28.11 1.01 12.28
C CYS A 302 -27.27 0.94 11.00
N SER A 303 -26.58 2.02 10.65
CA SER A 303 -25.66 2.04 9.51
C SER A 303 -24.46 1.10 9.76
N PRO A 304 -23.90 0.47 8.72
CA PRO A 304 -22.68 -0.31 8.83
C PRO A 304 -21.44 0.57 9.05
N VAL A 305 -21.54 1.88 8.86
CA VAL A 305 -20.44 2.84 8.98
C VAL A 305 -20.93 4.12 9.67
N MET A 306 -20.06 4.80 10.40
CA MET A 306 -20.36 6.09 11.02
C MET A 306 -20.76 7.14 9.97
N PRO A 307 -21.90 7.84 10.12
CA PRO A 307 -22.26 8.96 9.25
C PRO A 307 -21.15 10.01 9.20
N GLY A 308 -20.86 10.54 8.01
CA GLY A 308 -19.71 11.40 7.73
C GLY A 308 -18.44 10.65 7.29
N THR A 309 -18.45 9.32 7.29
CA THR A 309 -17.30 8.55 6.78
C THR A 309 -17.19 8.69 5.27
N GLU A 310 -16.00 9.10 4.81
CA GLU A 310 -15.66 9.21 3.40
C GLU A 310 -14.77 8.04 2.95
N PHE A 311 -15.22 7.33 1.92
CA PHE A 311 -14.44 6.33 1.21
C PHE A 311 -13.82 6.96 -0.03
N ASN A 312 -12.50 6.95 -0.11
CA ASN A 312 -11.74 7.49 -1.23
C ASN A 312 -10.78 6.43 -1.80
N GLY A 313 -10.10 6.73 -2.90
CA GLY A 313 -9.19 5.78 -3.56
C GLY A 313 -7.97 5.34 -2.75
N SER A 314 -7.75 5.91 -1.56
CA SER A 314 -6.67 5.52 -0.65
C SER A 314 -7.09 4.43 0.36
N THR A 315 -8.39 4.24 0.56
CA THR A 315 -8.91 3.19 1.45
C THR A 315 -8.70 1.83 0.78
N ASN A 316 -7.95 0.94 1.42
CA ASN A 316 -7.79 -0.46 1.00
C ASN A 316 -9.12 -1.22 1.12
N ASP A 317 -9.18 -2.41 0.53
CA ASP A 317 -10.35 -3.28 0.59
C ASP A 317 -10.82 -3.46 2.04
N ALA A 318 -12.05 -3.02 2.32
CA ALA A 318 -12.61 -2.97 3.65
C ALA A 318 -14.07 -3.41 3.64
N THR A 319 -14.47 -4.16 4.67
CA THR A 319 -15.86 -4.59 4.88
C THR A 319 -16.30 -4.13 6.26
N PHE A 320 -17.43 -3.44 6.31
CA PHE A 320 -18.02 -2.90 7.52
C PHE A 320 -19.37 -3.57 7.78
N GLN A 321 -19.73 -3.69 9.06
CA GLN A 321 -20.98 -4.31 9.48
C GLN A 321 -21.69 -3.44 10.50
N SER A 322 -23.03 -3.41 10.43
CA SER A 322 -23.86 -2.67 11.38
C SER A 322 -24.10 -3.43 12.68
N PRO A 323 -24.24 -2.74 13.82
CA PRO A 323 -23.91 -1.32 14.00
C PRO A 323 -22.40 -1.11 14.11
N TRP A 324 -21.90 0.00 13.57
CA TRP A 324 -20.47 0.32 13.51
C TRP A 324 -19.81 0.56 14.89
N TRP A 325 -20.61 0.94 15.89
CA TRP A 325 -20.15 1.30 17.24
C TRP A 325 -20.12 0.11 18.22
N ALA A 326 -20.74 -1.02 17.88
CA ALA A 326 -20.78 -2.17 18.77
C ALA A 326 -19.59 -3.14 18.53
N PRO A 327 -19.08 -3.80 19.58
CA PRO A 327 -18.11 -4.88 19.43
C PRO A 327 -18.70 -6.04 18.63
N GLU A 328 -17.84 -6.74 17.87
CA GLU A 328 -18.24 -7.81 16.94
C GLU A 328 -19.12 -8.89 17.60
N SER A 329 -18.81 -9.26 18.84
CA SER A 329 -19.56 -10.27 19.61
C SER A 329 -21.02 -9.90 19.90
N TYR A 330 -21.36 -8.61 19.87
CA TYR A 330 -22.69 -8.09 20.22
C TYR A 330 -23.43 -7.48 19.03
N LYS A 331 -22.79 -7.33 17.87
CA LYS A 331 -23.39 -6.65 16.71
C LYS A 331 -24.72 -7.27 16.31
N GLN A 332 -24.81 -8.60 16.24
CA GLN A 332 -26.02 -9.29 15.83
C GLN A 332 -27.17 -9.10 16.83
N GLU A 333 -26.88 -9.19 18.13
CA GLU A 333 -27.88 -9.01 19.20
C GLU A 333 -28.39 -7.56 19.27
N ILE A 334 -27.49 -6.59 19.14
CA ILE A 334 -27.85 -5.18 19.17
C ILE A 334 -28.63 -4.80 17.91
N PHE A 335 -28.19 -5.28 16.75
CA PHE A 335 -28.89 -5.05 15.49
C PHE A 335 -30.31 -5.64 15.51
N SER A 336 -30.49 -6.86 16.02
CA SER A 336 -31.82 -7.47 16.12
C SER A 336 -32.74 -6.70 17.07
N LYS A 337 -32.22 -6.15 18.16
CA LYS A 337 -33.02 -5.37 19.13
C LYS A 337 -33.37 -3.95 18.66
N LEU A 338 -32.45 -3.26 18.00
CA LEU A 338 -32.60 -1.83 17.67
C LEU A 338 -32.99 -1.58 16.22
N CYS A 339 -32.47 -2.39 15.29
CA CYS A 339 -32.49 -2.11 13.85
C CYS A 339 -33.48 -2.96 13.08
N ALA A 340 -33.70 -4.22 13.49
CA ALA A 340 -34.72 -5.08 12.93
C ALA A 340 -36.13 -4.52 13.22
N GLY A 341 -36.69 -3.73 12.32
CA GLY A 341 -38.09 -3.31 12.46
C GLY A 341 -38.99 -4.51 12.21
N GLN A 342 -39.75 -4.98 13.22
CA GLN A 342 -40.85 -5.97 13.19
C GLN A 342 -40.75 -7.24 12.31
N GLN A 343 -39.64 -7.45 11.60
CA GLN A 343 -39.38 -8.62 10.78
C GLN A 343 -38.99 -9.80 11.67
N ASP A 344 -39.40 -11.00 11.27
CA ASP A 344 -39.21 -12.27 11.98
C ASP A 344 -37.83 -12.36 12.65
N GLU A 345 -37.83 -12.45 13.98
CA GLU A 345 -36.65 -12.40 14.87
C GLU A 345 -35.59 -13.48 14.55
N ASN A 346 -35.95 -14.51 13.79
CA ASN A 346 -35.14 -15.71 13.65
C ASN A 346 -34.04 -15.64 12.57
N ASN A 347 -33.95 -14.60 11.74
CA ASN A 347 -32.92 -14.52 10.67
C ASN A 347 -32.46 -13.10 10.30
N VAL A 348 -32.47 -12.16 11.24
CA VAL A 348 -31.99 -10.80 10.97
C VAL A 348 -30.45 -10.80 10.94
N LEU A 349 -29.89 -10.64 9.75
CA LEU A 349 -28.45 -10.46 9.54
C LEU A 349 -28.14 -8.96 9.47
N PRO A 350 -27.03 -8.50 10.10
CA PRO A 350 -26.63 -7.11 10.04
C PRO A 350 -26.37 -6.67 8.59
N SER A 351 -26.65 -5.39 8.31
CA SER A 351 -26.26 -4.80 7.03
C SER A 351 -24.73 -4.75 6.93
N THR A 352 -24.22 -4.99 5.72
CA THR A 352 -22.79 -5.00 5.44
C THR A 352 -22.47 -4.10 4.25
N LEU A 353 -21.42 -3.29 4.39
CA LEU A 353 -20.92 -2.41 3.35
C LEU A 353 -19.50 -2.83 3.00
N ALA A 354 -19.31 -3.32 1.78
CA ALA A 354 -18.01 -3.70 1.24
C ALA A 354 -17.51 -2.65 0.26
N TRP A 355 -16.29 -2.18 0.49
CA TRP A 355 -15.52 -1.31 -0.39
C TRP A 355 -14.37 -2.11 -0.98
N ILE A 356 -14.41 -2.35 -2.29
CA ILE A 356 -13.41 -3.17 -2.99
C ILE A 356 -12.78 -2.34 -4.10
N LYS A 357 -11.45 -2.28 -4.15
CA LYS A 357 -10.70 -1.60 -5.19
C LYS A 357 -10.72 -2.43 -6.47
N ASP A 358 -11.30 -1.87 -7.54
CA ASP A 358 -11.46 -2.51 -8.85
C ASP A 358 -10.72 -1.66 -9.91
N GLY A 359 -9.39 -1.66 -9.82
CA GLY A 359 -8.50 -0.86 -10.67
C GLY A 359 -8.59 0.64 -10.38
N LYS A 360 -9.03 1.43 -11.38
CA LYS A 360 -9.19 2.90 -11.27
C LYS A 360 -10.50 3.34 -10.62
N MET A 361 -11.43 2.42 -10.40
CA MET A 361 -12.70 2.68 -9.72
C MET A 361 -12.81 1.79 -8.49
N ASN A 362 -13.61 2.23 -7.52
CA ASN A 362 -13.94 1.44 -6.35
C ASN A 362 -15.35 0.89 -6.51
N ARG A 363 -15.56 -0.36 -6.10
CA ARG A 363 -16.87 -0.99 -6.09
C ARG A 363 -17.41 -0.94 -4.67
N ILE A 364 -18.50 -0.21 -4.48
CA ILE A 364 -19.26 -0.22 -3.24
C ILE A 364 -20.41 -1.21 -3.36
N THR A 365 -20.53 -2.11 -2.38
CA THR A 365 -21.58 -3.13 -2.32
C THR A 365 -22.26 -3.04 -0.95
N LEU A 366 -23.55 -2.73 -0.92
CA LEU A 366 -24.38 -2.76 0.28
C LEU A 366 -25.26 -4.00 0.25
N THR A 367 -25.11 -4.84 1.27
CA THR A 367 -25.96 -6.01 1.50
C THR A 367 -26.78 -5.77 2.76
N VAL A 368 -28.10 -5.93 2.68
CA VAL A 368 -29.01 -5.86 3.82
C VAL A 368 -29.57 -7.25 4.02
N GLY A 369 -29.27 -7.85 5.18
CA GLY A 369 -29.52 -9.26 5.42
C GLY A 369 -28.73 -10.16 4.46
N ARG A 370 -29.43 -10.84 3.54
CA ARG A 370 -28.80 -11.68 2.49
C ARG A 370 -28.97 -11.10 1.08
N LYS A 371 -29.56 -9.91 0.94
CA LYS A 371 -29.87 -9.30 -0.35
C LYS A 371 -28.90 -8.17 -0.63
N GLU A 372 -28.25 -8.24 -1.79
CA GLU A 372 -27.47 -7.12 -2.32
C GLU A 372 -28.44 -6.03 -2.79
N VAL A 373 -28.44 -4.89 -2.09
CA VAL A 373 -29.38 -3.77 -2.35
C VAL A 373 -28.73 -2.72 -3.25
N LEU A 374 -27.42 -2.50 -3.11
CA LEU A 374 -26.69 -1.53 -3.91
C LEU A 374 -25.36 -2.13 -4.39
N LYS A 375 -25.09 -2.01 -5.70
CA LYS A 375 -23.81 -2.32 -6.31
C LYS A 375 -23.43 -1.23 -7.30
N ARG A 376 -22.44 -0.40 -6.97
CA ARG A 376 -22.04 0.71 -7.85
C ARG A 376 -20.52 0.81 -7.95
N LYS A 377 -20.03 1.21 -9.12
CA LYS A 377 -18.64 1.64 -9.31
C LYS A 377 -18.57 3.15 -9.12
N VAL A 378 -17.76 3.60 -8.17
CA VAL A 378 -17.67 4.99 -7.71
C VAL A 378 -16.21 5.36 -7.47
N VAL A 379 -15.90 6.66 -7.54
CA VAL A 379 -14.56 7.18 -7.21
C VAL A 379 -14.48 7.48 -5.71
N LYS A 380 -15.54 8.12 -5.19
CA LYS A 380 -15.70 8.49 -3.79
C LYS A 380 -17.10 8.11 -3.34
N ALA A 381 -17.26 7.75 -2.06
CA ALA A 381 -18.56 7.63 -1.41
C ALA A 381 -18.54 8.29 -0.03
N GLU A 382 -19.62 8.94 0.36
CA GLU A 382 -19.82 9.57 1.67
C GLU A 382 -21.11 9.01 2.23
N ILE A 383 -21.04 8.45 3.44
CA ILE A 383 -22.19 7.90 4.13
C ILE A 383 -22.86 9.02 4.90
N LEU A 384 -24.04 9.45 4.48
CA LEU A 384 -24.93 10.30 5.27
C LEU A 384 -25.85 9.39 6.10
N SER A 385 -26.53 9.95 7.10
CA SER A 385 -27.36 9.17 8.03
C SER A 385 -28.38 8.24 7.33
N THR A 386 -29.16 8.80 6.40
CA THR A 386 -30.23 8.10 5.66
C THR A 386 -29.93 7.95 4.16
N LYS A 387 -28.82 8.50 3.69
CA LYS A 387 -28.46 8.60 2.29
C LYS A 387 -26.99 8.29 2.09
N MET A 388 -26.61 7.92 0.88
CA MET A 388 -25.23 7.81 0.47
C MET A 388 -25.01 8.76 -0.69
N ARG A 389 -23.99 9.60 -0.59
CA ARG A 389 -23.55 10.45 -1.70
C ARG A 389 -22.42 9.75 -2.43
N LEU A 390 -22.62 9.48 -3.70
CA LEU A 390 -21.73 8.69 -4.54
C LEU A 390 -21.18 9.54 -5.69
N TRP A 391 -19.86 9.67 -5.80
CA TRP A 391 -19.25 10.42 -6.89
C TRP A 391 -18.79 9.50 -8.02
N LYS A 392 -19.22 9.82 -9.24
CA LYS A 392 -18.72 9.20 -10.47
C LYS A 392 -17.46 9.91 -10.95
N ARG A 393 -16.80 9.35 -11.98
CA ARG A 393 -15.56 9.90 -12.57
C ARG A 393 -15.69 11.32 -13.13
N ASN A 394 -16.91 11.77 -13.43
CA ASN A 394 -17.19 13.10 -13.97
C ASN A 394 -17.50 14.12 -12.86
N ASP A 395 -17.14 13.84 -11.61
CA ASP A 395 -17.47 14.63 -10.40
C ASP A 395 -18.97 14.87 -10.14
N LEU A 396 -19.85 14.22 -10.91
CA LEU A 396 -21.29 14.21 -10.64
C LEU A 396 -21.58 13.32 -9.42
N ALA A 397 -22.13 13.94 -8.38
CA ALA A 397 -22.64 13.27 -7.20
C ALA A 397 -24.07 12.75 -7.43
N GLU A 398 -24.30 11.49 -7.12
CA GLU A 398 -25.62 10.86 -7.06
C GLU A 398 -25.94 10.60 -5.59
N GLU A 399 -27.05 11.13 -5.09
CA GLU A 399 -27.56 10.78 -3.77
C GLU A 399 -28.51 9.58 -3.88
N VAL A 400 -28.21 8.53 -3.13
CA VAL A 400 -29.00 7.30 -3.08
C VAL A 400 -29.54 7.14 -1.66
N GLU A 401 -30.83 6.92 -1.50
CA GLU A 401 -31.38 6.57 -0.18
C GLU A 401 -30.85 5.20 0.25
N ALA A 402 -30.26 5.15 1.45
CA ALA A 402 -29.71 3.92 2.00
C ALA A 402 -30.68 3.38 3.04
N VAL A 403 -31.29 2.26 2.71
CA VAL A 403 -32.14 1.50 3.64
C VAL A 403 -31.23 0.47 4.29
N TRP A 404 -30.79 0.76 5.51
CA TRP A 404 -29.93 -0.12 6.31
C TRP A 404 -30.72 -1.18 7.07
#